data_AF-A0A942UTC0-F1
#
_entry.id   AF-A0A942UTC0-F1
#
_cell.length_a   1.000
_cell.length_b   1.000
_cell.length_c   1.000
_cell.angle_alpha   90.00
_cell.angle_beta   90.00
_cell.angle_gamma   90.00
#
_symmetry.space_group_name_H-M   'P 1'
#
loop_
_entity.id
_entity.type
_entity.pdbx_description
1 polymer ?
#
loop_
_entity_poly.entity_id
_entity_poly.type
_entity_poly.pdbx_seq_one_letter_code
_entity_poly.pdbx_strand_id
1 'polypeptide(L)' 'MQQDQQAKKNLGSIIKPEFAGTDAQKVKQEIQKDVSEGQGAMTSREAGAMRD' A
#
# COMPACT_ATOMS: atom_id res chain seq x y z
N MET A 1 18.16 15.95 25.94
CA MET A 1 17.70 17.02 25.02
C MET A 1 18.46 17.09 23.68
N GLN A 2 19.48 16.27 23.41
CA GLN A 2 20.25 16.32 22.13
C GLN A 2 20.14 15.06 21.25
N GLN A 3 19.66 13.93 21.76
CA GLN A 3 19.48 12.70 20.95
C GLN A 3 18.19 12.70 20.10
N ASP A 4 17.17 13.47 20.47
CA ASP A 4 15.87 13.47 19.78
C ASP A 4 15.84 14.31 18.49
N GLN A 5 16.90 15.08 18.21
CA GLN A 5 16.99 15.93 17.01
C GLN A 5 17.59 15.19 15.80
N GLN A 6 18.32 14.09 16.03
CA GLN A 6 18.96 13.33 14.96
C GLN A 6 18.02 12.30 14.32
N ALA A 7 17.02 11.82 15.07
CA ALA A 7 15.96 10.95 14.56
C ALA A 7 15.00 11.68 13.59
N LYS A 8 14.88 13.01 13.69
CA LYS A 8 13.99 13.80 12.82
C LYS A 8 14.61 14.19 11.48
N LYS A 9 15.94 14.21 11.37
CA LYS A 9 16.66 14.54 10.12
C LYS A 9 16.69 13.38 9.10
N ASN A 10 16.42 12.15 9.53
CA ASN A 10 16.40 10.95 8.69
C ASN A 10 14.98 10.53 8.28
N LEU A 11 14.01 11.45 8.37
CA LEU A 11 12.65 11.26 7.82
C LEU A 11 12.55 11.75 6.36
N GLY A 12 13.61 12.39 5.85
CA GLY A 12 13.70 12.80 4.46
C GLY A 12 13.87 11.58 3.55
N SER A 13 12.78 11.16 2.93
CA SER A 13 12.72 10.12 1.90
C SER A 13 12.84 8.67 2.39
N ILE A 14 11.85 8.20 3.17
CA ILE A 14 11.61 6.75 3.36
C ILE A 14 11.23 6.07 2.02
N ILE A 15 10.70 6.83 1.07
CA ILE A 15 10.41 6.35 -0.28
C ILE A 15 11.67 6.56 -1.14
N LYS A 16 12.24 5.47 -1.67
CA LYS A 16 13.27 5.57 -2.72
C LYS A 16 12.64 6.27 -3.93
N PRO A 17 13.30 7.22 -4.60
CA PRO A 17 12.73 7.90 -5.77
C PRO A 17 12.24 6.94 -6.87
N GLU A 18 12.90 5.80 -7.04
CA GLU A 18 12.50 4.72 -7.96
C GLU A 18 11.19 4.00 -7.57
N PHE A 19 10.75 4.14 -6.32
CA PHE A 19 9.48 3.62 -5.77
C PHE A 19 8.40 4.71 -5.62
N ALA A 20 8.75 5.98 -5.80
CA ALA A 20 7.86 7.12 -5.64
C ALA A 20 7.19 7.47 -6.98
N GLY A 21 6.30 6.61 -7.49
CA GLY A 21 5.77 6.88 -8.83
C GLY A 21 4.64 5.99 -9.28
N THR A 22 3.74 5.58 -8.38
CA THR A 22 2.55 4.89 -8.83
C THR A 22 1.54 5.90 -9.38
N ASP A 23 1.15 5.75 -10.63
CA ASP A 23 0.06 6.52 -11.21
C ASP A 23 -1.27 6.07 -10.59
N ALA A 24 -1.86 6.94 -9.77
CA ALA A 24 -3.12 6.67 -9.10
C ALA A 24 -4.28 6.35 -10.07
N GLN A 25 -4.29 6.94 -11.27
CA GLN A 25 -5.32 6.67 -12.27
C GLN A 25 -5.14 5.28 -12.89
N LYS A 26 -3.88 4.87 -13.12
CA LYS A 26 -3.57 3.52 -13.58
C LYS A 26 -3.93 2.47 -12.52
N VAL A 27 -3.54 2.69 -11.27
CA VAL A 27 -3.86 1.79 -10.15
C VAL A 27 -5.36 1.62 -9.98
N LYS A 28 -6.13 2.71 -10.06
CA LYS A 28 -7.58 2.65 -9.95
C LYS A 28 -8.23 1.82 -11.06
N GLN A 29 -7.69 1.87 -12.28
CA GLN A 29 -8.18 1.05 -13.39
C GLN A 29 -7.83 -0.43 -13.20
N GLU A 30 -6.61 -0.72 -12.76
CA GLU A 30 -6.14 -2.07 -12.48
C GLU A 30 -6.98 -2.73 -11.38
N ILE A 31 -7.19 -2.06 -10.24
CA ILE A 31 -8.06 -2.56 -9.16
C ILE A 31 -9.48 -2.85 -9.65
N GLN A 32 -10.07 -1.98 -10.48
CA GLN A 32 -11.41 -2.22 -11.02
C GLN A 32 -11.45 -3.47 -11.92
N LYS A 33 -10.43 -3.66 -12.75
CA LYS A 33 -10.30 -4.85 -13.58
C LYS A 33 -10.14 -6.10 -12.71
N ASP A 34 -9.24 -6.08 -11.75
CA ASP A 34 -8.98 -7.21 -10.86
C ASP A 34 -10.23 -7.62 -10.10
N VAL A 35 -10.95 -6.65 -9.51
CA VAL A 35 -12.23 -6.89 -8.84
C VAL A 35 -13.27 -7.47 -9.80
N SER A 36 -13.33 -6.99 -11.05
CA SER A 36 -14.24 -7.54 -12.07
C SER A 36 -13.90 -8.98 -12.46
N GLU A 37 -12.62 -9.34 -12.42
CA GLU A 37 -12.12 -10.69 -12.66
C GLU A 37 -12.20 -11.58 -11.40
N GLY A 38 -12.73 -11.04 -10.30
CA GLY A 38 -12.82 -11.72 -9.00
C GLY A 38 -11.48 -11.81 -8.25
N GLN A 39 -10.42 -11.21 -8.79
CA GLN A 39 -9.11 -11.13 -8.14
C GLN A 39 -9.16 -10.11 -7.00
N GLY A 40 -9.01 -10.58 -5.76
CA GLY A 40 -9.12 -9.72 -4.58
C GLY A 40 -10.56 -9.37 -4.15
N ALA A 41 -11.57 -9.90 -4.85
CA ALA A 41 -12.98 -9.86 -4.42
C ALA A 41 -13.24 -10.90 -3.32
N MET A 42 -12.49 -10.83 -2.22
CA MET A 42 -12.71 -11.72 -1.08
C MET A 42 -13.90 -11.20 -0.28
N THR A 43 -14.97 -11.99 -0.19
CA THR A 43 -16.12 -11.61 0.63
C THR A 43 -15.75 -11.71 2.12
N SER A 44 -16.41 -10.93 2.98
CA SER A 44 -16.15 -10.93 4.43
C SER A 44 -16.27 -12.32 5.07
N ARG A 45 -17.08 -13.20 4.47
CA ARG A 45 -17.23 -14.60 4.88
C ARG A 45 -16.00 -15.43 4.55
N GLU A 46 -15.49 -15.32 3.32
CA GLU A 46 -14.32 -16.06 2.85
C GLU A 46 -13.06 -15.60 3.60
N ALA A 47 -12.88 -14.28 3.79
CA ALA A 47 -11.77 -13.74 4.57
C ALA A 47 -11.80 -14.18 6.05
N GLY A 48 -13.00 -14.30 6.62
CA GLY A 48 -13.18 -14.74 8.01
C GLY A 48 -12.83 -16.22 8.23
N ALA A 49 -12.94 -17.04 7.19
CA ALA A 49 -12.65 -18.47 7.23
C ALA A 49 -11.17 -18.82 6.99
N MET A 50 -10.32 -17.86 6.56
CA MET A 50 -8.88 -18.08 6.36
C MET A 50 -8.05 -18.03 7.66
N ARG A 51 -8.69 -18.04 8.83
CA ARG A 51 -8.04 -17.85 10.14
C ARG A 51 -7.60 -19.15 10.82
N ASP A 52 -7.69 -20.29 10.15
CA ASP A 52 -7.39 -21.62 10.71
C ASP A 52 -5.98 -22.11 10.30
#